data_AF-A0A1W9HYB3-F1
#
_entry.id   AF-A0A1W9HYB3-F1
#
_cell.length_a   1.000
_cell.length_b   1.000
_cell.length_c   1.000
_cell.angle_alpha   90.00
_cell.angle_beta   90.00
_cell.angle_gamma   90.00
#
_symmetry.space_group_name_H-M   'P 1'
#
loop_
_entity.id
_entity.type
_entity.pdbx_description
1 polymer ?
#
loop_
_entity_poly.entity_id
_entity_poly.type
_entity_poly.pdbx_seq_one_letter_code
_entity_poly.pdbx_strand_id
1 'polypeptide(L)'
;MKAIFFSFLFFTVAGLSFAVVSYSASDPIGKAAIGTQFRLIGFKVGICRDACISNWLTQYHGEAPGHQVMIVFVAFGIENPESFKEIVGGLPLESKSKILDRIAFAATDSGMEHEFTNTFSFAPKDLANKF
;
A
#
# COMPACT_ATOMS: atom_id res chain seq x y z
N MET A 1 -9.03 -44.83 -24.03
CA MET A 1 -9.74 -44.15 -22.92
C MET A 1 -8.73 -43.36 -22.08
N LYS A 2 -8.48 -42.10 -22.40
CA LYS A 2 -7.54 -41.20 -21.71
C LYS A 2 -8.13 -39.78 -21.75
N ALA A 3 -9.19 -39.53 -20.98
CA ALA A 3 -9.86 -38.20 -21.00
C ALA A 3 -10.55 -37.81 -19.69
N ILE A 4 -10.26 -38.46 -18.56
CA ILE A 4 -11.01 -38.22 -17.30
C ILE A 4 -10.14 -37.66 -16.17
N PHE A 5 -8.81 -37.76 -16.26
CA PHE A 5 -7.93 -37.36 -15.14
C PHE A 5 -7.57 -35.87 -15.05
N PHE A 6 -7.94 -35.04 -16.04
CA PHE A 6 -7.55 -33.62 -16.06
C PHE A 6 -8.57 -32.65 -15.44
N SER A 7 -9.76 -33.12 -15.06
CA SER A 7 -10.84 -32.23 -14.58
C SER A 7 -10.80 -31.98 -13.06
N PHE A 8 -10.07 -32.80 -12.28
CA PHE A 8 -10.03 -32.67 -10.82
C PHE A 8 -8.98 -31.66 -10.30
N LEU A 9 -7.99 -31.30 -11.12
CA LEU A 9 -6.92 -30.38 -10.70
C LEU A 9 -7.30 -28.89 -10.84
N PHE A 10 -8.32 -28.57 -11.64
CA PHE A 10 -8.80 -27.19 -11.81
C PHE A 10 -9.75 -26.74 -10.70
N PHE A 11 -10.47 -27.66 -10.06
CA PHE A 11 -11.43 -27.32 -9.00
C PHE A 11 -10.78 -26.99 -7.65
N THR A 12 -9.59 -27.51 -7.36
CA THR A 12 -8.88 -27.24 -6.10
C THR A 12 -8.23 -25.86 -6.06
N VAL A 13 -7.72 -25.35 -7.19
CA VAL A 13 -7.09 -24.01 -7.25
C VAL A 13 -8.12 -22.88 -7.17
N ALA A 14 -9.29 -23.07 -7.80
CA ALA A 14 -10.38 -22.09 -7.73
C ALA A 14 -11.01 -22.00 -6.32
N GLY A 15 -11.17 -23.13 -5.63
CA GLY A 15 -11.71 -23.16 -4.27
C GLY A 15 -10.81 -22.49 -3.22
N LEU A 16 -9.49 -22.70 -3.31
CA LEU A 16 -8.54 -22.04 -2.40
C LEU A 16 -8.52 -20.52 -2.60
N SER A 17 -8.59 -20.08 -3.86
CA SER A 17 -8.61 -18.66 -4.22
C SER A 17 -9.86 -17.98 -3.67
N PHE A 18 -11.02 -18.64 -3.70
CA PHE A 18 -12.27 -18.10 -3.17
C PHE A 18 -12.29 -18.04 -1.64
N ALA A 19 -11.73 -19.04 -0.96
CA ALA A 19 -11.65 -19.07 0.51
C ALA A 19 -10.70 -17.98 1.06
N VAL A 20 -9.56 -17.77 0.42
CA VAL A 20 -8.61 -16.69 0.79
C VAL A 20 -9.22 -15.32 0.57
N VAL A 21 -9.92 -15.10 -0.55
CA VAL A 21 -10.63 -13.85 -0.83
C VAL A 21 -11.79 -13.63 0.14
N SER A 22 -12.55 -14.68 0.47
CA SER A 22 -13.68 -14.60 1.41
C SER A 22 -13.25 -14.36 2.86
N TYR A 23 -12.14 -14.96 3.28
CA TYR A 23 -11.57 -14.74 4.61
C TYR A 23 -10.92 -13.36 4.74
N SER A 24 -10.20 -12.91 3.71
CA SER A 24 -9.71 -11.53 3.65
C SER A 24 -10.86 -10.50 3.60
N ALA A 25 -12.04 -10.91 3.11
CA ALA A 25 -13.26 -10.11 3.12
C ALA A 25 -14.05 -10.15 4.46
N SER A 26 -13.56 -10.82 5.51
CA SER A 26 -14.09 -10.65 6.88
C SER A 26 -13.13 -9.86 7.77
N ASP A 27 -11.82 -9.98 7.56
CA ASP A 27 -10.77 -9.26 8.29
C ASP A 27 -10.67 -7.77 7.86
N PRO A 28 -10.90 -6.81 8.78
CA PRO A 28 -10.73 -5.38 8.49
C PRO A 28 -9.32 -4.99 8.01
N ILE A 29 -8.29 -5.68 8.49
CA ILE A 29 -6.89 -5.40 8.12
C ILE A 29 -6.64 -5.82 6.67
N GLY A 30 -7.01 -7.07 6.32
CA GLY A 30 -6.95 -7.58 4.95
C GLY A 30 -7.73 -6.71 3.95
N LYS A 31 -8.95 -6.28 4.31
CA LYS A 31 -9.74 -5.35 3.48
C LYS A 31 -9.02 -4.04 3.22
N ALA A 32 -8.42 -3.46 4.26
CA ALA A 32 -7.73 -2.18 4.13
C ALA A 32 -6.48 -2.32 3.26
N ALA A 33 -5.73 -3.42 3.40
CA ALA A 33 -4.58 -3.72 2.54
C ALA A 33 -4.99 -3.83 1.06
N ILE A 34 -5.97 -4.69 0.76
CA ILE A 34 -6.48 -4.92 -0.61
C ILE A 34 -7.05 -3.62 -1.19
N GLY A 35 -7.86 -2.90 -0.41
CA GLY A 35 -8.46 -1.63 -0.83
C GLY A 35 -7.42 -0.55 -1.14
N THR A 36 -6.28 -0.58 -0.45
CA THR A 36 -5.14 0.31 -0.73
C THR A 36 -4.43 -0.09 -2.02
N GLN A 37 -4.11 -1.38 -2.20
CA GLN A 37 -3.48 -1.89 -3.43
C GLN A 37 -4.30 -1.56 -4.68
N PHE A 38 -5.63 -1.78 -4.65
CA PHE A 38 -6.50 -1.46 -5.79
C PHE A 38 -6.45 0.02 -6.18
N ARG A 39 -6.38 0.93 -5.20
CA ARG A 39 -6.28 2.38 -5.47
C ARG A 39 -4.93 2.76 -6.05
N LEU A 40 -3.84 2.18 -5.52
CA LEU A 40 -2.48 2.43 -6.01
C LEU A 40 -2.26 1.90 -7.43
N ILE A 41 -2.79 0.71 -7.73
CA ILE A 41 -2.84 0.19 -9.10
C ILE A 41 -3.68 1.11 -9.97
N GLY A 42 -4.88 1.48 -9.51
CA GLY A 42 -5.79 2.40 -10.19
C GLY A 42 -5.13 3.73 -10.52
N PHE A 43 -4.25 4.22 -9.66
CA PHE A 43 -3.46 5.43 -9.90
C PHE A 43 -2.44 5.26 -11.01
N LYS A 44 -1.66 4.17 -10.97
CA LYS A 44 -0.69 3.87 -12.04
C LYS A 44 -1.33 3.73 -13.41
N VAL A 45 -2.58 3.26 -13.48
CA VAL A 45 -3.32 3.09 -14.75
C VAL A 45 -4.27 4.25 -15.08
N GLY A 46 -4.24 5.34 -14.31
CA GLY A 46 -5.02 6.55 -14.58
C GLY A 46 -6.52 6.48 -14.27
N ILE A 47 -6.99 5.45 -13.54
CA ILE A 47 -8.38 5.27 -13.09
C ILE A 47 -8.65 6.04 -11.79
N CYS A 48 -7.71 6.05 -10.85
CA CYS A 48 -7.80 6.75 -9.56
C CYS A 48 -6.83 7.94 -9.58
N ARG A 49 -7.31 9.17 -9.43
CA ARG A 49 -6.47 10.38 -9.38
C ARG A 49 -6.05 10.72 -7.95
N ASP A 50 -5.22 11.75 -7.77
CA ASP A 50 -4.71 12.20 -6.46
C ASP A 50 -5.79 12.29 -5.38
N ALA A 51 -6.94 12.89 -5.70
CA ALA A 51 -8.05 13.03 -4.76
C ALA A 51 -8.58 11.67 -4.25
N CYS A 52 -8.58 10.64 -5.09
CA CYS A 52 -9.05 9.29 -4.73
C CYS A 52 -8.09 8.62 -3.74
N ILE A 53 -6.76 8.76 -3.92
CA ILE A 53 -5.78 8.26 -2.95
C ILE A 53 -5.75 9.12 -1.71
N SER A 54 -5.69 10.43 -1.85
CA SER A 54 -5.66 11.37 -0.72
C SER A 54 -6.83 11.13 0.22
N ASN A 55 -8.06 11.06 -0.30
CA ASN A 55 -9.25 10.78 0.51
C ASN A 55 -9.12 9.45 1.25
N TRP A 56 -8.61 8.41 0.58
CA TRP A 56 -8.38 7.11 1.20
C TRP A 56 -7.33 7.16 2.31
N LEU A 57 -6.21 7.84 2.12
CA LEU A 57 -5.14 7.96 3.11
C LEU A 57 -5.57 8.79 4.34
N THR A 58 -6.43 9.80 4.12
CA THR A 58 -6.99 10.64 5.19
C THR A 58 -8.14 10.01 5.96
N GLN A 59 -8.80 8.99 5.39
CA GLN A 59 -9.94 8.34 6.03
C GLN A 59 -9.51 7.57 7.28
N TYR A 60 -10.38 7.58 8.30
CA TYR A 60 -10.24 6.69 9.45
C TYR A 60 -10.67 5.26 9.08
N HIS A 61 -9.74 4.31 9.17
CA HIS A 61 -9.96 2.88 8.90
C HIS A 61 -9.99 2.02 10.16
N GLY A 62 -9.85 2.63 11.35
CA GLY A 62 -9.45 1.93 12.57
C GLY A 62 -7.95 1.97 12.79
N GLU A 63 -7.48 1.68 14.01
CA GLU A 63 -6.04 1.72 14.33
C GLU A 63 -5.24 0.69 13.54
N ALA A 64 -5.51 -0.61 13.72
CA ALA A 64 -4.79 -1.67 13.04
C ALA A 64 -4.97 -1.65 11.50
N PRO A 65 -6.19 -1.50 10.95
CA PRO A 65 -6.35 -1.40 9.49
C PRO A 65 -5.72 -0.12 8.94
N GLY A 66 -5.82 1.00 9.66
CA GLY A 66 -5.21 2.26 9.29
C GLY A 66 -3.69 2.22 9.26
N HIS A 67 -3.06 1.44 10.14
CA HIS A 67 -1.62 1.15 10.09
C HIS A 67 -1.27 0.29 8.88
N GLN A 68 -2.06 -0.75 8.61
CA GLN A 68 -1.88 -1.59 7.43
C GLN A 68 -1.98 -0.82 6.11
N VAL A 69 -2.88 0.17 5.99
CA VAL A 69 -2.92 1.08 4.83
C VAL A 69 -1.57 1.77 4.62
N MET A 70 -0.96 2.26 5.70
CA MET A 70 0.32 2.96 5.64
C MET A 70 1.47 2.01 5.29
N ILE A 71 1.51 0.79 5.83
CA ILE A 71 2.49 -0.23 5.46
C ILE A 71 2.44 -0.51 3.96
N VAL A 72 1.24 -0.76 3.41
CA VAL A 72 1.07 -1.00 1.97
C VAL A 72 1.50 0.22 1.15
N PHE A 73 1.20 1.43 1.64
CA PHE A 73 1.57 2.67 0.96
C PHE A 73 3.09 2.92 0.98
N VAL A 74 3.78 2.61 2.08
CA VAL A 74 5.24 2.68 2.20
C VAL A 74 5.91 1.68 1.25
N ALA A 75 5.46 0.43 1.24
CA ALA A 75 5.99 -0.60 0.34
C ALA A 75 5.83 -0.18 -1.13
N PHE A 76 4.66 0.34 -1.50
CA PHE A 76 4.43 0.92 -2.82
C PHE A 76 5.40 2.07 -3.11
N GLY A 77 5.67 2.94 -2.14
CA GLY A 77 6.56 4.07 -2.30
C GLY A 77 8.01 3.68 -2.56
N ILE A 78 8.49 2.64 -1.89
CA ILE A 78 9.82 2.07 -2.13
C ILE A 78 9.93 1.57 -3.58
N GLU A 79 8.90 0.87 -4.07
CA GLU A 79 8.87 0.32 -5.43
C GLU A 79 8.58 1.36 -6.53
N ASN A 80 7.91 2.47 -6.18
CA ASN A 80 7.40 3.48 -7.13
C ASN A 80 7.65 4.91 -6.61
N PRO A 81 8.92 5.33 -6.47
CA PRO A 81 9.27 6.57 -5.77
C PRO A 81 8.67 7.83 -6.39
N GLU A 82 8.60 7.92 -7.72
CA GLU A 82 8.04 9.09 -8.40
C GLU A 82 6.52 9.21 -8.20
N SER A 83 5.78 8.10 -8.34
CA SER A 83 4.34 8.08 -8.02
C SER A 83 4.06 8.41 -6.56
N PHE A 84 4.91 7.94 -5.65
CA PHE A 84 4.78 8.26 -4.23
C PHE A 84 5.01 9.74 -3.94
N LYS A 85 6.04 10.35 -4.54
CA LYS A 85 6.29 11.79 -4.43
C LYS A 85 5.13 12.61 -4.99
N GLU A 86 4.54 12.19 -6.11
CA GLU A 86 3.35 12.83 -6.69
C GLU A 86 2.18 12.80 -5.71
N ILE A 87 1.84 11.62 -5.19
CA ILE A 87 0.75 11.44 -4.22
C ILE A 87 0.99 12.26 -2.95
N VAL A 88 2.16 12.15 -2.33
CA VAL A 88 2.52 12.89 -1.11
C VAL A 88 2.56 14.39 -1.38
N GLY A 89 3.02 14.80 -2.56
CA GLY A 89 3.00 16.18 -3.04
C GLY A 89 1.59 16.75 -3.07
N GLY A 90 0.62 15.99 -3.57
CA GLY A 90 -0.79 16.36 -3.71
C GLY A 90 -1.65 16.27 -2.44
N LEU A 91 -1.11 15.82 -1.31
CA LEU A 91 -1.87 15.76 -0.05
C LEU A 91 -2.29 17.15 0.46
N PRO A 92 -3.52 17.31 1.00
CA PRO A 92 -3.97 18.53 1.66
C PRO A 92 -3.03 18.96 2.79
N LEU A 93 -2.68 20.25 2.83
CA LEU A 93 -1.73 20.80 3.81
C LEU A 93 -2.10 20.46 5.25
N GLU A 94 -3.38 20.56 5.60
CA GLU A 94 -3.93 20.28 6.93
C GLU A 94 -3.75 18.82 7.40
N SER A 95 -3.66 17.87 6.46
CA SER A 95 -3.53 16.44 6.76
C SER A 95 -2.12 15.91 6.51
N LYS A 96 -1.29 16.69 5.80
CA LYS A 96 0.03 16.25 5.31
C LYS A 96 0.95 15.82 6.45
N SER A 97 1.10 16.63 7.50
CA SER A 97 1.96 16.29 8.65
C SER A 97 1.56 14.97 9.30
N LYS A 98 0.25 14.79 9.59
CA LYS A 98 -0.26 13.57 10.23
C LYS A 98 -0.05 12.33 9.36
N ILE A 99 -0.17 12.47 8.04
CA ILE A 99 0.07 11.35 7.12
C ILE A 99 1.57 11.03 7.07
N LEU A 100 2.45 12.04 7.04
CA LEU A 100 3.90 11.82 7.06
C LEU A 100 4.35 11.12 8.35
N ASP A 101 3.80 11.50 9.50
CA ASP A 101 4.10 10.83 10.78
C ASP A 101 3.67 9.35 10.75
N ARG A 102 2.51 9.06 10.16
CA ARG A 102 2.00 7.69 9.99
C ARG A 102 2.83 6.87 8.99
N ILE A 103 3.34 7.50 7.93
CA ILE A 103 4.25 6.88 6.96
C ILE A 103 5.57 6.52 7.64
N ALA A 104 6.15 7.46 8.40
CA ALA A 104 7.39 7.22 9.14
C ALA A 104 7.22 6.08 10.16
N PHE A 105 6.13 6.13 10.95
CA PHE A 105 5.82 5.07 11.91
C PHE A 105 5.65 3.71 11.23
N ALA A 106 4.91 3.64 10.11
CA ALA A 106 4.73 2.40 9.36
C ALA A 106 6.04 1.86 8.80
N ALA A 107 6.93 2.72 8.28
CA ALA A 107 8.23 2.29 7.76
C ALA A 107 9.10 1.66 8.85
N THR A 108 9.15 2.26 10.05
CA THR A 108 9.91 1.72 11.19
C THR A 108 9.29 0.44 11.72
N ASP A 109 7.98 0.43 11.99
CA ASP A 109 7.30 -0.72 12.60
C ASP A 109 7.28 -1.96 11.69
N SER A 110 7.24 -1.77 10.37
CA SER A 110 7.32 -2.87 9.41
C SER A 110 8.74 -3.28 9.03
N GLY A 111 9.78 -2.66 9.62
CA GLY A 111 11.19 -2.93 9.29
C GLY A 111 11.63 -2.50 7.88
N MET A 112 10.88 -1.59 7.24
CA MET A 112 11.20 -1.03 5.91
C MET A 112 11.96 0.31 5.98
N GLU A 113 12.33 0.77 7.17
CA GLU A 113 13.01 2.05 7.39
C GLU A 113 14.25 2.23 6.52
N HIS A 114 15.09 1.20 6.41
CA HIS A 114 16.34 1.26 5.69
C HIS A 114 16.11 1.40 4.17
N GLU A 115 15.23 0.57 3.59
CA GLU A 115 14.83 0.66 2.18
C GLU A 115 14.15 2.00 1.90
N PHE A 116 13.23 2.42 2.77
CA PHE A 116 12.55 3.71 2.64
C PHE A 116 13.54 4.86 2.65
N THR A 117 14.45 4.88 3.62
CA THR A 117 15.50 5.89 3.70
C THR A 117 16.37 5.86 2.45
N ASN A 118 16.88 4.70 2.01
CA ASN A 118 17.71 4.63 0.80
C ASN A 118 17.00 5.13 -0.47
N THR A 119 15.70 4.86 -0.59
CA THR A 119 14.90 5.33 -1.72
C THR A 119 14.68 6.84 -1.71
N PHE A 120 14.50 7.46 -0.54
CA PHE A 120 14.12 8.87 -0.41
C PHE A 120 15.22 9.81 0.14
N SER A 121 16.36 9.28 0.57
CA SER A 121 17.51 10.05 1.11
C SER A 121 18.48 10.55 0.05
N PHE A 122 18.23 10.28 -1.24
CA PHE A 122 19.08 10.81 -2.31
C PHE A 122 18.82 12.29 -2.60
N ALA A 123 19.50 13.14 -1.84
CA ALA A 123 20.04 14.43 -2.27
C ALA A 123 21.45 14.59 -1.65
N PRO A 124 22.41 15.22 -2.35
CA PRO A 124 23.84 15.10 -2.09
C PRO A 124 24.24 15.61 -0.69
N LYS A 125 25.45 15.23 -0.26
CA LYS A 125 26.13 15.48 1.04
C LYS A 125 26.02 16.89 1.66
N ASP A 126 25.38 17.85 1.02
CA ASP A 126 25.25 19.24 1.46
C ASP A 126 24.12 19.45 2.47
N LEU A 127 23.18 18.51 2.63
CA LEU A 127 22.11 18.57 3.65
C LEU A 127 22.41 17.80 4.95
N ALA A 128 23.49 17.01 4.98
CA ALA A 128 23.88 16.20 6.14
C ALA A 128 24.44 17.03 7.32
N ASN A 129 24.59 18.35 7.19
CA ASN A 129 25.15 19.22 8.25
C ASN A 129 24.09 19.91 9.12
N LYS A 130 22.83 19.46 9.12
CA LYS A 130 21.77 20.05 9.98
C LYS A 130 20.87 19.05 10.71
N PHE A 131 21.18 17.76 10.66
CA PHE A 131 20.57 16.76 11.54
C PHE A 131 21.67 16.08 12.36
#